data_AF-A0A2V7RFB1-F1
#
_entry.id   AF-A0A2V7RFB1-F1
#
_cell.length_a   1.000
_cell.length_b   1.000
_cell.length_c   1.000
_cell.angle_alpha   90.00
_cell.angle_beta   90.00
_cell.angle_gamma   90.00
#
_symmetry.space_group_name_H-M   'P 1'
#
loop_
_entity.id
_entity.type
_entity.pdbx_description
1 polymer ?
#
loop_
_entity_poly.entity_id
_entity_poly.type
_entity_poly.pdbx_seq_one_letter_code
_entity_poly.pdbx_strand_id
1 'polypeptide(L)'
;GQTVTFKTGRDLWWSELMARAPRECAAEAMDAEDPLYILYTSGTTGKPKGILHTTGGYLTQVYATTKWVFDLKDSDVFWCTADVGWVTGHSYVVYGPLALGVTEVMYEGAPDHPGKDRFWEICERHGVTVFYTAPTAIRAFMKWGTELPARHDLSKLRLLGSVGEPINPEAWMWYQEHIGGGRCPIVDTWWQTETGGIMITPLPGVIATKPGSTTVPFPGIEAVLLDGEGKEVKVGGGYLAIPKPWPGMLRTIWGDDERYREVYWGKWKNMYFPGDGAKRDTDGYFWILGRVDDVLNVAGHRIGTMEVESALVDHSAVAEAAVVGRAHDLKGQALAAFVTLKEGRQGTDALREELKNHVSKKIGALAKPDDILFSADLPKTRSGKIMRRLLKDIAEGRALGDTTTLADPAVVAKLRDQYESLET
;
A
#
# COMPACT_ATOMS: atom_id res chain seq x y z
N GLY A 1 -9.24 -26.10 20.70
CA GLY A 1 -9.18 -24.75 21.29
C GLY A 1 -8.02 -24.69 22.26
N GLN A 2 -7.41 -23.52 22.43
CA GLN A 2 -6.37 -23.30 23.44
C GLN A 2 -7.03 -23.06 24.82
N THR A 3 -6.38 -23.49 25.90
CA THR A 3 -6.84 -23.20 27.26
C THR A 3 -6.64 -21.72 27.56
N VAL A 4 -7.71 -20.99 27.87
CA VAL A 4 -7.66 -19.55 28.19
C VAL A 4 -7.85 -19.36 29.69
N THR A 5 -6.98 -18.55 30.31
CA THR A 5 -7.15 -18.13 31.71
C THR A 5 -8.30 -17.13 31.80
N PHE A 6 -9.43 -17.59 32.33
CA PHE A 6 -10.66 -16.79 32.40
C PHE A 6 -10.80 -16.11 33.76
N LYS A 7 -10.87 -14.77 33.78
CA LYS A 7 -11.04 -13.99 35.01
C LYS A 7 -12.51 -13.71 35.29
N THR A 8 -13.02 -14.36 36.33
CA THR A 8 -14.39 -14.16 36.84
C THR A 8 -14.65 -12.68 37.13
N GLY A 9 -15.78 -12.16 36.67
CA GLY A 9 -16.21 -10.77 36.87
C GLY A 9 -15.67 -9.76 35.85
N ARG A 10 -14.74 -10.16 34.98
CA ARG A 10 -14.21 -9.33 33.89
C ARG A 10 -14.42 -9.97 32.52
N ASP A 11 -14.05 -11.24 32.40
CA ASP A 11 -14.14 -11.98 31.14
C ASP A 11 -15.53 -12.59 31.01
N LEU A 12 -16.12 -12.49 29.83
CA LEU A 12 -17.48 -12.96 29.53
C LEU A 12 -17.47 -13.63 28.15
N TRP A 13 -18.19 -14.73 28.01
CA TRP A 13 -18.33 -15.39 26.71
C TRP A 13 -19.32 -14.63 25.83
N TRP A 14 -18.90 -14.29 24.62
CA TRP A 14 -19.75 -13.59 23.65
C TRP A 14 -21.06 -14.34 23.38
N SER A 15 -21.00 -15.66 23.21
CA SER A 15 -22.18 -16.51 22.95
C SER A 15 -23.19 -16.46 24.10
N GLU A 16 -22.72 -16.42 25.35
CA GLU A 16 -23.59 -16.34 26.54
C GLU A 16 -24.26 -14.97 26.66
N LEU A 17 -23.53 -13.89 26.33
CA LEU A 17 -24.08 -12.54 26.29
C LEU A 17 -25.15 -12.40 25.20
N MET A 18 -24.82 -12.83 23.98
CA MET A 18 -25.74 -12.70 22.85
C MET A 18 -26.96 -13.60 22.94
N ALA A 19 -26.88 -14.75 23.62
CA ALA A 19 -28.04 -15.60 23.88
C ALA A 19 -29.12 -14.92 24.74
N ARG A 20 -28.76 -13.88 25.50
CA ARG A 20 -29.66 -13.14 26.39
C ARG A 20 -30.00 -11.74 25.87
N ALA A 21 -29.30 -11.25 24.85
CA ALA A 21 -29.49 -9.92 24.30
C ALA A 21 -30.82 -9.82 23.51
N PRO A 22 -31.49 -8.65 23.51
CA PRO A 22 -32.61 -8.40 22.62
C PRO A 22 -32.19 -8.52 21.15
N ARG A 23 -33.11 -8.98 20.29
CA ARG A 23 -32.88 -9.04 18.83
C ARG A 23 -33.02 -7.69 18.15
N GLU A 24 -33.75 -6.78 18.78
CA GLU A 24 -34.03 -5.44 18.28
C GLU A 24 -33.37 -4.42 19.20
N CYS A 25 -32.63 -3.51 18.59
CA CYS A 25 -32.04 -2.34 19.23
C CYS A 25 -32.23 -1.18 18.24
N ALA A 26 -33.03 -0.19 18.63
CA ALA A 26 -33.24 0.99 17.79
C ALA A 26 -31.91 1.75 17.67
N ALA A 27 -31.55 2.18 16.45
CA ALA A 27 -30.37 2.99 16.24
C ALA A 27 -30.60 4.41 16.78
N GLU A 28 -29.70 4.88 17.62
CA GLU A 28 -29.69 6.27 18.08
C GLU A 28 -29.22 7.21 16.96
N ALA A 29 -29.83 8.39 16.89
CA ALA A 29 -29.40 9.43 15.95
C ALA A 29 -28.11 10.08 16.47
N MET A 30 -27.08 10.11 15.63
CA MET A 30 -25.77 10.70 15.94
C MET A 30 -25.57 11.98 15.12
N ASP A 31 -24.80 12.93 15.64
CA ASP A 31 -24.35 14.08 14.87
C ASP A 31 -23.35 13.63 13.80
N ALA A 32 -23.27 14.38 12.68
CA ALA A 32 -22.34 14.07 11.61
C ALA A 32 -20.87 14.12 12.09
N GLU A 33 -20.55 14.92 13.09
CA GLU A 33 -19.22 15.07 13.68
C GLU A 33 -19.00 14.26 14.96
N ASP A 34 -19.96 13.40 15.34
CA ASP A 34 -19.71 12.45 16.42
C ASP A 34 -18.61 11.44 16.01
N PRO A 35 -17.65 11.13 16.91
CA PRO A 35 -16.61 10.14 16.65
C PRO A 35 -17.19 8.78 16.27
N LEU A 36 -16.74 8.24 15.14
CA LEU A 36 -17.15 6.92 14.67
C LEU A 36 -16.17 5.84 15.11
N TYR A 37 -14.87 6.04 14.85
CA TYR A 37 -13.82 5.12 15.28
C TYR A 37 -12.46 5.80 15.44
N ILE A 38 -11.57 5.11 16.14
CA ILE A 38 -10.15 5.44 16.25
C ILE A 38 -9.36 4.26 15.69
N LEU A 39 -8.48 4.54 14.72
CA LEU A 39 -7.60 3.52 14.14
C LEU A 39 -6.14 3.89 14.36
N TYR A 40 -5.42 3.05 15.10
CA TYR A 40 -4.02 3.29 15.40
C TYR A 40 -3.13 2.97 14.20
N THR A 41 -2.29 3.93 13.82
CA THR A 41 -1.30 3.79 12.74
C THR A 41 0.12 3.90 13.28
N SER A 42 1.06 3.13 12.71
CA SER A 42 2.48 3.23 13.05
C SER A 42 3.06 4.54 12.51
N GLY A 43 3.41 5.48 13.39
CA GLY A 43 4.12 6.71 13.04
C GLY A 43 5.65 6.50 12.95
N THR A 44 6.33 7.36 12.20
CA THR A 44 7.81 7.36 12.07
C THR A 44 8.54 7.67 13.38
N THR A 45 7.86 8.30 14.34
CA THR A 45 8.43 8.81 15.62
C THR A 45 8.16 7.93 16.85
N GLY A 46 7.68 6.69 16.68
CA GLY A 46 7.73 5.64 17.73
C GLY A 46 6.45 5.39 18.54
N LYS A 47 5.54 6.37 18.72
CA LYS A 47 4.20 6.12 19.31
C LYS A 47 3.11 6.05 18.22
N PRO A 48 2.27 5.00 18.19
CA PRO A 48 1.13 4.91 17.28
C PRO A 48 0.22 6.14 17.37
N LYS A 49 -0.29 6.61 16.23
CA LYS A 49 -1.25 7.73 16.15
C LYS A 49 -2.66 7.15 16.08
N GLY A 50 -3.53 7.49 17.03
CA GLY A 50 -4.95 7.12 16.95
C GLY A 50 -5.68 8.05 15.98
N ILE A 51 -5.80 7.66 14.71
CA ILE A 51 -6.49 8.48 13.71
C ILE A 51 -7.99 8.44 13.98
N LEU A 52 -8.61 9.60 14.21
CA LEU A 52 -10.04 9.70 14.49
C LEU A 52 -10.82 10.11 13.23
N HIS A 53 -11.84 9.32 12.92
CA HIS A 53 -12.87 9.64 11.92
C HIS A 53 -14.22 9.88 12.59
N THR A 54 -14.99 10.81 12.04
CA THR A 54 -16.36 11.11 12.46
C THR A 54 -17.39 10.42 11.54
N THR A 55 -18.67 10.55 11.85
CA THR A 55 -19.72 9.69 11.28
C THR A 55 -20.15 10.09 9.86
N GLY A 56 -20.64 11.32 9.67
CA GLY A 56 -21.35 11.72 8.45
C GLY A 56 -20.43 11.85 7.24
N GLY A 57 -19.35 12.62 7.38
CA GLY A 57 -18.41 12.88 6.29
C GLY A 57 -17.67 11.64 5.81
N TYR A 58 -17.22 10.80 6.76
CA TYR A 58 -16.57 9.52 6.48
C TYR A 58 -17.50 8.60 5.68
N LEU A 59 -18.70 8.33 6.18
CA LEU A 59 -19.62 7.40 5.53
C LEU A 59 -20.06 7.90 4.14
N THR A 60 -20.24 9.22 3.98
CA THR A 60 -20.60 9.83 2.69
C THR A 60 -19.54 9.56 1.62
N GLN A 61 -18.26 9.81 1.92
CA GLN A 61 -17.18 9.55 0.97
C GLN A 61 -16.98 8.06 0.72
N VAL A 62 -17.03 7.24 1.78
CA VAL A 62 -16.87 5.79 1.66
C VAL A 62 -17.99 5.19 0.80
N TYR A 63 -19.25 5.60 1.01
CA TYR A 63 -20.37 5.20 0.16
C TYR A 63 -20.13 5.59 -1.30
N ALA A 64 -19.79 6.85 -1.57
CA ALA A 64 -19.59 7.36 -2.93
C ALA A 64 -18.45 6.65 -3.67
N THR A 65 -17.29 6.52 -3.01
CA THR A 65 -16.12 5.85 -3.59
C THR A 65 -16.37 4.36 -3.79
N THR A 66 -17.02 3.68 -2.85
CA THR A 66 -17.36 2.26 -3.00
C THR A 66 -18.28 2.05 -4.20
N LYS A 67 -19.29 2.92 -4.38
CA LYS A 67 -20.23 2.80 -5.49
C LYS A 67 -19.58 3.07 -6.83
N TRP A 68 -18.83 4.16 -6.95
CA TRP A 68 -18.39 4.68 -8.25
C TRP A 68 -17.06 4.09 -8.71
N VAL A 69 -16.12 3.86 -7.80
CA VAL A 69 -14.80 3.32 -8.16
C VAL A 69 -14.90 1.84 -8.56
N PHE A 70 -15.72 1.08 -7.84
CA PHE A 70 -15.94 -0.34 -8.14
C PHE A 70 -17.14 -0.58 -9.06
N ASP A 71 -17.84 0.48 -9.47
CA ASP A 71 -19.06 0.44 -10.28
C ASP A 71 -20.09 -0.59 -9.77
N LEU A 72 -20.24 -0.71 -8.44
CA LEU A 72 -21.01 -1.79 -7.82
C LEU A 72 -22.50 -1.70 -8.18
N LYS A 73 -23.06 -2.87 -8.48
CA LYS A 73 -24.45 -3.15 -8.79
C LYS A 73 -25.04 -4.06 -7.72
N ASP A 74 -26.36 -4.08 -7.59
CA ASP A 74 -27.07 -4.93 -6.63
C ASP A 74 -26.81 -6.43 -6.85
N SER A 75 -26.41 -6.83 -8.06
CA SER A 75 -26.06 -8.21 -8.41
C SER A 75 -24.60 -8.59 -8.14
N ASP A 76 -23.77 -7.66 -7.67
CA ASP A 76 -22.35 -7.93 -7.46
C ASP A 76 -22.07 -8.71 -6.17
N VAL A 77 -21.05 -9.56 -6.27
CA VAL A 77 -20.36 -10.15 -5.14
C VAL A 77 -18.99 -9.49 -5.07
N PHE A 78 -18.84 -8.58 -4.11
CA PHE A 78 -17.61 -7.86 -3.86
C PHE A 78 -16.72 -8.67 -2.93
N TRP A 79 -15.42 -8.63 -3.17
CA TRP A 79 -14.44 -9.17 -2.24
C TRP A 79 -13.25 -8.22 -2.11
N CYS A 80 -13.16 -7.56 -0.96
CA CYS A 80 -11.96 -6.90 -0.50
C CYS A 80 -11.15 -7.84 0.40
N THR A 81 -9.92 -8.17 0.02
CA THR A 81 -9.09 -9.14 0.76
C THR A 81 -8.39 -8.55 1.98
N ALA A 82 -8.70 -7.31 2.37
CA ALA A 82 -8.04 -6.63 3.47
C ALA A 82 -8.58 -7.08 4.83
N ASP A 83 -7.70 -7.16 5.82
CA ASP A 83 -8.09 -7.41 7.21
C ASP A 83 -8.80 -6.18 7.82
N VAL A 84 -9.79 -6.44 8.68
CA VAL A 84 -10.62 -5.41 9.34
C VAL A 84 -9.82 -4.52 10.29
N GLY A 85 -8.62 -4.93 10.71
CA GLY A 85 -7.68 -4.12 11.48
C GLY A 85 -7.01 -2.98 10.70
N TRP A 86 -7.24 -2.88 9.37
CA TRP A 86 -6.75 -1.78 8.53
C TRP A 86 -7.90 -0.90 8.04
N VAL A 87 -7.57 0.33 7.62
CA VAL A 87 -8.57 1.27 7.08
C VAL A 87 -9.28 0.71 5.84
N THR A 88 -8.59 -0.09 5.02
CA THR A 88 -9.19 -0.78 3.86
C THR A 88 -10.30 -1.72 4.31
N GLY A 89 -10.11 -2.46 5.40
CA GLY A 89 -11.15 -3.30 5.99
C GLY A 89 -12.31 -2.48 6.57
N HIS A 90 -12.02 -1.36 7.21
CA HIS A 90 -13.09 -0.46 7.69
C HIS A 90 -13.94 0.04 6.52
N SER A 91 -13.31 0.73 5.56
CA SER A 91 -14.02 1.45 4.50
C SER A 91 -14.59 0.51 3.43
N TYR A 92 -13.88 -0.57 3.07
CA TYR A 92 -14.18 -1.38 1.90
C TYR A 92 -14.41 -2.88 2.19
N VAL A 93 -14.44 -3.31 3.46
CA VAL A 93 -15.07 -4.60 3.83
C VAL A 93 -16.36 -4.33 4.61
N VAL A 94 -16.34 -3.38 5.54
CA VAL A 94 -17.50 -3.11 6.40
C VAL A 94 -18.36 -1.96 5.88
N TYR A 95 -17.94 -0.70 6.04
CA TYR A 95 -18.85 0.44 5.94
C TYR A 95 -19.39 0.67 4.52
N GLY A 96 -18.53 0.67 3.50
CA GLY A 96 -18.93 0.96 2.11
C GLY A 96 -19.87 -0.08 1.51
N PRO A 97 -19.47 -1.37 1.45
CA PRO A 97 -20.31 -2.41 0.85
C PRO A 97 -21.64 -2.59 1.58
N LEU A 98 -21.63 -2.56 2.92
CA LEU A 98 -22.86 -2.72 3.71
C LEU A 98 -23.78 -1.50 3.59
N ALA A 99 -23.24 -0.27 3.49
CA ALA A 99 -24.07 0.91 3.23
C ALA A 99 -24.70 0.91 1.84
N LEU A 100 -24.12 0.19 0.88
CA LEU A 100 -24.70 -0.03 -0.45
C LEU A 100 -25.67 -1.22 -0.51
N GLY A 101 -25.67 -2.09 0.51
CA GLY A 101 -26.43 -3.34 0.49
C GLY A 101 -25.84 -4.39 -0.46
N VAL A 102 -24.55 -4.30 -0.79
CA VAL A 102 -23.83 -5.26 -1.63
C VAL A 102 -23.40 -6.48 -0.82
N THR A 103 -23.29 -7.63 -1.48
CA THR A 103 -22.72 -8.84 -0.87
C THR A 103 -21.20 -8.71 -0.79
N GLU A 104 -20.64 -8.71 0.42
CA GLU A 104 -19.18 -8.71 0.68
C GLU A 104 -18.70 -10.09 1.15
N VAL A 105 -17.60 -10.56 0.59
CA VAL A 105 -16.90 -11.76 1.05
C VAL A 105 -15.89 -11.40 2.14
N MET A 106 -16.13 -11.85 3.37
CA MET A 106 -15.13 -11.77 4.45
C MET A 106 -14.41 -13.11 4.59
N TYR A 107 -13.08 -13.10 4.45
CA TYR A 107 -12.26 -14.31 4.50
C TYR A 107 -11.29 -14.28 5.70
N GLU A 108 -11.36 -15.31 6.54
CA GLU A 108 -10.52 -15.46 7.74
C GLU A 108 -9.09 -15.95 7.43
N GLY A 109 -8.94 -16.73 6.36
CA GLY A 109 -7.72 -17.48 6.11
C GLY A 109 -6.62 -16.72 5.37
N ALA A 110 -5.51 -17.42 5.13
CA ALA A 110 -4.41 -16.95 4.31
C ALA A 110 -4.63 -17.25 2.81
N PRO A 111 -3.95 -16.52 1.90
CA PRO A 111 -4.03 -16.76 0.46
C PRO A 111 -3.46 -18.09 -0.02
N ASP A 112 -2.71 -18.80 0.82
CA ASP A 112 -1.97 -20.02 0.48
C ASP A 112 -2.41 -21.27 1.25
N HIS A 113 -3.52 -21.20 2.00
CA HIS A 113 -4.03 -22.31 2.79
C HIS A 113 -5.49 -22.65 2.45
N PRO A 114 -5.85 -23.93 2.21
CA PRO A 114 -5.00 -25.13 2.25
C PRO A 114 -4.08 -25.30 1.02
N GLY A 115 -4.22 -24.45 0.01
CA GLY A 115 -3.38 -24.43 -1.19
C GLY A 115 -3.22 -23.01 -1.74
N LYS A 116 -2.26 -22.83 -2.65
CA LYS A 116 -1.90 -21.54 -3.26
C LYS A 116 -2.91 -21.02 -4.30
N ASP A 117 -3.89 -21.83 -4.65
CA ASP A 117 -5.03 -21.50 -5.51
C ASP A 117 -6.27 -21.04 -4.72
N ARG A 118 -6.17 -20.95 -3.39
CA ARG A 118 -7.30 -20.70 -2.50
C ARG A 118 -8.17 -19.50 -2.87
N PHE A 119 -7.56 -18.38 -3.23
CA PHE A 119 -8.33 -17.19 -3.60
C PHE A 119 -9.15 -17.41 -4.87
N TRP A 120 -8.63 -18.18 -5.81
CA TRP A 120 -9.31 -18.48 -7.06
C TRP A 120 -10.45 -19.48 -6.85
N GLU A 121 -10.26 -20.47 -5.97
CA GLU A 121 -11.34 -21.35 -5.48
C GLU A 121 -12.50 -20.54 -4.86
N ILE A 122 -12.19 -19.52 -4.05
CA ILE A 122 -13.19 -18.65 -3.41
C ILE A 122 -13.91 -17.81 -4.47
N CYS A 123 -13.17 -17.20 -5.40
CA CYS A 123 -13.75 -16.42 -6.50
C CYS A 123 -14.75 -17.25 -7.32
N GLU A 124 -14.36 -18.47 -7.72
CA GLU A 124 -15.21 -19.39 -8.47
C GLU A 124 -16.43 -19.84 -7.64
N ARG A 125 -16.20 -20.31 -6.41
CA ARG A 125 -17.26 -20.86 -5.53
C ARG A 125 -18.33 -19.83 -5.21
N HIS A 126 -17.93 -18.60 -4.88
CA HIS A 126 -18.86 -17.54 -4.48
C HIS A 126 -19.30 -16.66 -5.64
N GLY A 127 -18.72 -16.87 -6.83
CA GLY A 127 -19.01 -16.07 -8.01
C GLY A 127 -18.66 -14.60 -7.83
N VAL A 128 -17.48 -14.32 -7.28
CA VAL A 128 -16.96 -12.96 -7.08
C VAL A 128 -16.94 -12.23 -8.43
N THR A 129 -17.51 -11.02 -8.45
CA THR A 129 -17.58 -10.17 -9.64
C THR A 129 -16.60 -9.01 -9.57
N VAL A 130 -16.27 -8.55 -8.36
CA VAL A 130 -15.32 -7.47 -8.12
C VAL A 130 -14.31 -7.91 -7.08
N PHE A 131 -13.03 -7.93 -7.43
CA PHE A 131 -11.95 -8.42 -6.57
C PHE A 131 -10.93 -7.31 -6.27
N TYR A 132 -10.74 -7.00 -4.99
CA TYR A 132 -9.92 -5.89 -4.52
C TYR A 132 -8.86 -6.37 -3.54
N THR A 133 -7.59 -6.24 -3.94
CA THR A 133 -6.46 -6.79 -3.17
C THR A 133 -5.22 -5.90 -3.22
N ALA A 134 -4.19 -6.26 -2.46
CA ALA A 134 -2.94 -5.52 -2.39
C ALA A 134 -1.93 -5.99 -3.46
N PRO A 135 -1.06 -5.11 -3.99
CA PRO A 135 0.03 -5.48 -4.89
C PRO A 135 0.95 -6.58 -4.33
N THR A 136 1.14 -6.64 -3.01
CA THR A 136 1.91 -7.71 -2.36
C THR A 136 1.30 -9.10 -2.61
N ALA A 137 -0.02 -9.22 -2.55
CA ALA A 137 -0.70 -10.48 -2.86
C ALA A 137 -0.58 -10.80 -4.36
N ILE A 138 -0.79 -9.81 -5.23
CA ILE A 138 -0.63 -9.96 -6.69
C ILE A 138 0.76 -10.48 -7.06
N ARG A 139 1.82 -9.90 -6.49
CA ARG A 139 3.21 -10.36 -6.70
C ARG A 139 3.43 -11.79 -6.20
N ALA A 140 2.80 -12.17 -5.08
CA ALA A 140 2.87 -13.55 -4.59
C ALA A 140 2.20 -14.53 -5.57
N PHE A 141 1.01 -14.18 -6.09
CA PHE A 141 0.32 -15.00 -7.09
C PHE A 141 1.12 -15.12 -8.40
N MET A 142 1.70 -14.02 -8.87
CA MET A 142 2.60 -14.01 -10.02
C MET A 142 3.80 -14.95 -9.81
N LYS A 143 4.40 -14.94 -8.61
CA LYS A 143 5.50 -15.85 -8.25
C LYS A 143 5.07 -17.31 -8.20
N TRP A 144 3.82 -17.60 -7.81
CA TRP A 144 3.31 -18.98 -7.75
C TRP A 144 2.91 -19.54 -9.12
N GLY A 145 2.82 -18.70 -10.13
CA GLY A 145 2.58 -19.08 -11.52
C GLY A 145 1.12 -18.96 -11.94
N THR A 146 0.91 -18.96 -13.25
CA THR A 146 -0.39 -18.74 -13.91
C THR A 146 -1.27 -19.99 -13.95
N GLU A 147 -0.68 -21.17 -13.74
CA GLU A 147 -1.37 -22.47 -13.73
C GLU A 147 -2.37 -22.61 -12.59
N LEU A 148 -2.19 -21.89 -11.48
CA LEU A 148 -3.09 -21.93 -10.33
C LEU A 148 -4.42 -21.20 -10.60
N PRO A 149 -4.43 -19.90 -10.98
CA PRO A 149 -5.67 -19.23 -11.35
C PRO A 149 -6.34 -19.87 -12.59
N ALA A 150 -5.57 -20.41 -13.54
CA ALA A 150 -6.11 -21.04 -14.75
C ALA A 150 -6.95 -22.32 -14.49
N ARG A 151 -6.89 -22.90 -13.28
CA ARG A 151 -7.70 -24.06 -12.89
C ARG A 151 -9.14 -23.72 -12.50
N HIS A 152 -9.45 -22.43 -12.34
CA HIS A 152 -10.74 -21.96 -11.83
C HIS A 152 -11.46 -21.11 -12.87
N ASP A 153 -12.79 -21.18 -12.86
CA ASP A 153 -13.62 -20.29 -13.67
C ASP A 153 -13.69 -18.89 -13.02
N LEU A 154 -12.85 -17.99 -13.52
CA LEU A 154 -12.82 -16.57 -13.13
C LEU A 154 -13.66 -15.68 -14.07
N SER A 155 -14.51 -16.25 -14.93
CA SER A 155 -15.24 -15.50 -15.96
C SER A 155 -16.22 -14.46 -15.40
N LYS A 156 -16.70 -14.66 -14.17
CA LYS A 156 -17.59 -13.74 -13.45
C LYS A 156 -16.92 -12.44 -13.00
N LEU A 157 -15.59 -12.43 -12.87
CA LEU A 157 -14.86 -11.20 -12.59
C LEU A 157 -15.13 -10.20 -13.73
N ARG A 158 -15.52 -8.99 -13.33
CA ARG A 158 -15.75 -7.85 -14.22
C ARG A 158 -14.89 -6.64 -13.89
N LEU A 159 -14.32 -6.58 -12.68
CA LEU A 159 -13.47 -5.47 -12.24
C LEU A 159 -12.46 -5.95 -11.21
N LEU A 160 -11.24 -5.43 -11.33
CA LEU A 160 -10.14 -5.69 -10.40
C LEU A 160 -9.73 -4.38 -9.72
N GLY A 161 -9.31 -4.44 -8.46
CA GLY A 161 -8.76 -3.30 -7.75
C GLY A 161 -7.41 -3.60 -7.10
N SER A 162 -6.60 -2.55 -6.97
CA SER A 162 -5.29 -2.52 -6.31
C SER A 162 -5.26 -1.43 -5.24
N VAL A 163 -4.68 -1.73 -4.07
CA VAL A 163 -4.61 -0.81 -2.94
C VAL A 163 -3.39 -0.98 -2.06
N GLY A 164 -2.96 0.13 -1.45
CA GLY A 164 -2.11 0.17 -0.27
C GLY A 164 -0.63 0.38 -0.58
N GLU A 165 -0.19 0.03 -1.78
CA GLU A 165 1.17 0.23 -2.25
C GLU A 165 1.16 0.54 -3.76
N PRO A 166 2.22 1.16 -4.32
CA PRO A 166 2.37 1.24 -5.77
C PRO A 166 2.39 -0.15 -6.40
N ILE A 167 1.63 -0.33 -7.49
CA ILE A 167 1.68 -1.50 -8.34
C ILE A 167 2.61 -1.23 -9.53
N ASN A 168 3.60 -2.08 -9.76
CA ASN A 168 4.49 -1.91 -10.90
C ASN A 168 3.78 -2.36 -12.20
N PRO A 169 4.19 -1.82 -13.37
CA PRO A 169 3.61 -2.18 -14.67
C PRO A 169 3.51 -3.69 -14.93
N GLU A 170 4.54 -4.46 -14.56
CA GLU A 170 4.59 -5.91 -14.78
C GLU A 170 3.50 -6.66 -14.00
N ALA A 171 3.38 -6.40 -12.68
CA ALA A 171 2.33 -7.02 -11.88
C ALA A 171 0.94 -6.56 -12.32
N TRP A 172 0.81 -5.30 -12.79
CA TRP A 172 -0.45 -4.79 -13.31
C TRP A 172 -0.91 -5.52 -14.57
N MET A 173 -0.01 -5.72 -15.53
CA MET A 173 -0.30 -6.47 -16.75
C MET A 173 -0.59 -7.94 -16.45
N TRP A 174 0.20 -8.58 -15.57
CA TRP A 174 -0.05 -9.95 -15.13
C TRP A 174 -1.45 -10.11 -14.51
N TYR A 175 -1.84 -9.17 -13.66
CA TYR A 175 -3.14 -9.17 -13.00
C TYR A 175 -4.29 -9.00 -14.00
N GLN A 176 -4.15 -8.09 -14.96
CA GLN A 176 -5.14 -7.88 -16.01
C GLN A 176 -5.31 -9.12 -16.90
N GLU A 177 -4.20 -9.72 -17.32
CA GLU A 177 -4.19 -10.83 -18.26
C GLU A 177 -4.67 -12.13 -17.60
N HIS A 178 -4.07 -12.52 -16.49
CA HIS A 178 -4.26 -13.86 -15.93
C HIS A 178 -5.41 -13.96 -14.93
N ILE A 179 -5.78 -12.85 -14.29
CA ILE A 179 -6.93 -12.81 -13.38
C ILE A 179 -8.13 -12.17 -14.06
N GLY A 180 -7.91 -11.04 -14.75
CA GLY A 180 -8.98 -10.32 -15.45
C GLY A 180 -9.36 -10.92 -16.81
N GLY A 181 -8.58 -11.87 -17.34
CA GLY A 181 -8.77 -12.44 -18.68
C GLY A 181 -8.67 -11.42 -19.80
N GLY A 182 -7.96 -10.30 -19.58
CA GLY A 182 -7.90 -9.16 -20.50
C GLY A 182 -9.19 -8.34 -20.61
N ARG A 183 -10.25 -8.69 -19.85
CA ARG A 183 -11.57 -8.04 -19.91
C ARG A 183 -11.83 -7.07 -18.77
N CYS A 184 -11.22 -7.31 -17.60
CA CYS A 184 -11.48 -6.51 -16.41
C CYS A 184 -10.62 -5.24 -16.42
N PRO A 185 -11.21 -4.03 -16.25
CA PRO A 185 -10.45 -2.86 -15.88
C PRO A 185 -9.85 -3.03 -14.49
N ILE A 186 -8.71 -2.39 -14.26
CA ILE A 186 -8.07 -2.33 -12.94
C ILE A 186 -8.19 -0.91 -12.39
N VAL A 187 -8.76 -0.78 -11.21
CA VAL A 187 -8.74 0.48 -10.45
C VAL A 187 -7.59 0.47 -9.45
N ASP A 188 -6.54 1.23 -9.76
CA ASP A 188 -5.47 1.48 -8.79
C ASP A 188 -5.86 2.66 -7.89
N THR A 189 -5.91 2.42 -6.58
CA THR A 189 -6.53 3.33 -5.63
C THR A 189 -5.50 3.89 -4.66
N TRP A 190 -5.21 5.19 -4.77
CA TRP A 190 -4.38 5.88 -3.78
C TRP A 190 -5.23 6.62 -2.75
N TRP A 191 -4.89 6.37 -1.49
CA TRP A 191 -5.48 6.95 -0.29
C TRP A 191 -4.73 6.47 0.97
N GLN A 192 -5.12 6.96 2.15
CA GLN A 192 -4.45 6.67 3.42
C GLN A 192 -5.46 6.45 4.55
N THR A 193 -4.97 6.02 5.72
CA THR A 193 -5.83 5.93 6.91
C THR A 193 -6.43 7.29 7.26
N GLU A 194 -5.64 8.34 7.10
CA GLU A 194 -6.00 9.73 7.36
C GLU A 194 -7.03 10.29 6.37
N THR A 195 -7.15 9.72 5.17
CA THR A 195 -8.09 10.22 4.16
C THR A 195 -9.47 9.58 4.23
N GLY A 196 -9.63 8.50 5.01
CA GLY A 196 -10.89 7.79 5.23
C GLY A 196 -11.33 6.93 4.05
N GLY A 197 -11.26 7.45 2.83
CA GLY A 197 -11.55 6.72 1.60
C GLY A 197 -10.62 7.10 0.44
N ILE A 198 -10.90 6.49 -0.71
CA ILE A 198 -10.15 6.64 -1.97
C ILE A 198 -10.11 8.12 -2.40
N MET A 199 -8.93 8.57 -2.85
CA MET A 199 -8.66 9.98 -3.19
C MET A 199 -8.28 10.18 -4.67
N ILE A 200 -7.40 9.35 -5.20
CA ILE A 200 -6.93 9.41 -6.60
C ILE A 200 -7.05 8.00 -7.18
N THR A 201 -7.86 7.86 -8.22
CA THR A 201 -8.19 6.56 -8.81
C THR A 201 -8.88 6.72 -10.16
N PRO A 202 -8.78 5.75 -11.09
CA PRO A 202 -9.63 5.75 -12.27
C PRO A 202 -11.07 5.39 -11.92
N LEU A 203 -12.01 5.94 -12.67
CA LEU A 203 -13.41 5.49 -12.69
C LEU A 203 -13.61 4.56 -13.90
N PRO A 204 -14.02 3.30 -13.69
CA PRO A 204 -14.20 2.35 -14.77
C PRO A 204 -15.24 2.85 -15.77
N GLY A 205 -14.97 2.69 -17.06
CA GLY A 205 -15.83 3.18 -18.14
C GLY A 205 -15.73 4.69 -18.44
N VAL A 206 -14.96 5.45 -17.67
CA VAL A 206 -14.76 6.90 -17.89
C VAL A 206 -13.29 7.25 -18.12
N ILE A 207 -12.38 6.66 -17.35
CA ILE A 207 -10.94 7.00 -17.37
C ILE A 207 -10.15 5.82 -17.94
N ALA A 208 -9.41 6.06 -19.03
CA ALA A 208 -8.46 5.10 -19.57
C ALA A 208 -7.29 4.93 -18.58
N THR A 209 -6.85 3.71 -18.32
CA THR A 209 -5.81 3.48 -17.32
C THR A 209 -4.42 3.39 -17.95
N LYS A 210 -3.38 3.72 -17.17
CA LYS A 210 -1.98 3.52 -17.53
C LYS A 210 -1.26 2.65 -16.50
N PRO A 211 -0.41 1.70 -16.93
CA PRO A 211 0.80 1.25 -16.25
C PRO A 211 1.06 1.27 -14.74
N GLY A 212 0.14 1.26 -13.77
CA GLY A 212 0.50 1.61 -12.38
C GLY A 212 0.44 3.10 -12.06
N SER A 213 -0.36 3.84 -12.83
CA SER A 213 -0.85 5.17 -12.50
C SER A 213 -2.17 5.08 -11.75
N THR A 214 -2.35 5.94 -10.75
CA THR A 214 -3.63 6.13 -10.05
C THR A 214 -4.55 7.09 -10.81
N THR A 215 -4.10 7.62 -11.95
CA THR A 215 -4.83 8.48 -12.89
C THR A 215 -5.17 9.86 -12.31
N VAL A 216 -6.43 10.17 -12.02
CA VAL A 216 -6.87 11.52 -11.64
C VAL A 216 -7.57 11.52 -10.27
N PRO A 217 -7.67 12.67 -9.60
CA PRO A 217 -8.43 12.79 -8.36
C PRO A 217 -9.89 12.39 -8.53
N PHE A 218 -10.45 11.70 -7.52
CA PHE A 218 -11.86 11.36 -7.47
C PHE A 218 -12.73 12.63 -7.48
N PRO A 219 -13.94 12.63 -8.06
CA PRO A 219 -14.81 13.81 -8.06
C PRO A 219 -15.01 14.40 -6.66
N GLY A 220 -14.77 15.72 -6.52
CA GLY A 220 -14.82 16.43 -5.24
C GLY A 220 -13.49 16.44 -4.47
N ILE A 221 -12.48 15.70 -4.92
CA ILE A 221 -11.11 15.74 -4.38
C ILE A 221 -10.24 16.61 -5.29
N GLU A 222 -9.47 17.52 -4.67
CA GLU A 222 -8.42 18.27 -5.35
C GLU A 222 -7.05 17.73 -4.94
N ALA A 223 -6.15 17.54 -5.90
CA ALA A 223 -4.77 17.17 -5.61
C ALA A 223 -3.82 17.99 -6.48
N VAL A 224 -2.74 18.48 -5.88
CA VAL A 224 -1.70 19.24 -6.58
C VAL A 224 -0.33 18.65 -6.25
N LEU A 225 0.64 18.90 -7.13
CA LEU A 225 2.04 18.62 -6.86
C LEU A 225 2.75 19.93 -6.58
N LEU A 226 3.55 19.96 -5.52
CA LEU A 226 4.38 21.11 -5.16
C LEU A 226 5.86 20.75 -5.25
N ASP A 227 6.70 21.70 -5.60
CA ASP A 227 8.16 21.55 -5.53
C ASP A 227 8.69 21.81 -4.09
N GLY A 228 10.01 21.88 -3.95
CA GLY A 228 10.66 22.17 -2.66
C GLY A 228 10.37 23.57 -2.11
N GLU A 229 9.99 24.52 -2.96
CA GLU A 229 9.64 25.90 -2.60
C GLU A 229 8.13 26.07 -2.36
N GLY A 230 7.34 25.03 -2.56
CA GLY A 230 5.88 25.08 -2.46
C GLY A 230 5.19 25.66 -3.70
N LYS A 231 5.86 25.74 -4.85
CA LYS A 231 5.26 26.14 -6.12
C LYS A 231 4.66 24.94 -6.84
N GLU A 232 3.56 25.16 -7.56
CA GLU A 232 2.86 24.07 -8.22
C GLU A 232 3.63 23.51 -9.44
N VAL A 233 3.80 22.20 -9.47
CA VAL A 233 4.40 21.43 -10.56
C VAL A 233 3.29 20.93 -11.48
N LYS A 234 3.16 21.51 -12.68
CA LYS A 234 2.14 21.11 -13.68
C LYS A 234 2.43 19.77 -14.35
N VAL A 235 3.69 19.49 -14.66
CA VAL A 235 4.17 18.21 -15.19
C VAL A 235 5.50 17.90 -14.52
N GLY A 236 5.73 16.64 -14.15
CA GLY A 236 6.95 16.21 -13.45
C GLY A 236 6.69 15.77 -12.01
N GLY A 237 7.77 15.56 -11.26
CA GLY A 237 7.74 15.07 -9.89
C GLY A 237 7.62 16.17 -8.85
N GLY A 238 6.87 15.91 -7.79
CA GLY A 238 6.69 16.83 -6.66
C GLY A 238 6.16 16.14 -5.41
N TYR A 239 5.96 16.92 -4.36
CA TYR A 239 5.25 16.50 -3.17
C TYR A 239 3.74 16.58 -3.43
N LEU A 240 3.02 15.51 -3.13
CA LEU A 240 1.56 15.53 -3.20
C LEU A 240 1.02 16.42 -2.09
N ALA A 241 0.05 17.27 -2.42
CA ALA A 241 -0.64 18.12 -1.46
C ALA A 241 -2.14 18.18 -1.80
N ILE A 242 -2.96 18.29 -0.76
CA ILE A 242 -4.42 18.40 -0.89
C ILE A 242 -4.84 19.80 -0.41
N PRO A 243 -5.23 20.71 -1.32
CA PRO A 243 -5.43 22.12 -0.99
C PRO A 243 -6.76 22.42 -0.30
N LYS A 244 -7.72 21.48 -0.32
CA LYS A 244 -9.05 21.66 0.26
C LYS A 244 -9.44 20.46 1.12
N PRO A 245 -10.15 20.66 2.24
CA PRO A 245 -10.75 19.57 2.99
C PRO A 245 -11.70 18.74 2.13
N TRP A 246 -11.83 17.47 2.49
CA TRP A 246 -12.75 16.51 1.87
C TRP A 246 -13.60 15.83 2.95
N PRO A 247 -14.75 15.20 2.61
CA PRO A 247 -15.70 14.74 3.63
C PRO A 247 -15.12 13.76 4.65
N GLY A 248 -14.42 12.72 4.19
CA GLY A 248 -13.83 11.66 5.03
C GLY A 248 -12.45 11.97 5.59
N MET A 249 -12.03 13.24 5.62
CA MET A 249 -10.77 13.66 6.24
C MET A 249 -10.78 13.32 7.74
N LEU A 250 -9.67 12.78 8.26
CA LEU A 250 -9.49 12.66 9.71
C LEU A 250 -9.78 13.97 10.44
N ARG A 251 -10.39 13.93 11.62
CA ARG A 251 -10.64 15.16 12.39
C ARG A 251 -9.49 15.55 13.30
N THR A 252 -8.80 14.55 13.85
CA THR A 252 -7.63 14.76 14.70
C THR A 252 -6.83 13.46 14.90
N ILE A 253 -5.73 13.54 15.66
CA ILE A 253 -5.12 12.41 16.34
C ILE A 253 -5.70 12.37 17.76
N TRP A 254 -6.28 11.23 18.15
CA TRP A 254 -6.96 11.05 19.43
C TRP A 254 -6.08 11.42 20.62
N GLY A 255 -6.48 12.47 21.34
CA GLY A 255 -5.75 13.01 22.48
C GLY A 255 -4.48 13.81 22.13
N ASP A 256 -4.28 14.20 20.86
CA ASP A 256 -3.04 14.85 20.39
C ASP A 256 -3.27 15.78 19.17
N ASP A 257 -4.06 16.85 19.38
CA ASP A 257 -4.39 17.83 18.33
C ASP A 257 -3.16 18.62 17.82
N GLU A 258 -2.15 18.81 18.67
CA GLU A 258 -0.92 19.52 18.28
C GLU A 258 -0.16 18.72 17.23
N ARG A 259 0.04 17.42 17.46
CA ARG A 259 0.67 16.54 16.47
C ARG A 259 -0.14 16.46 15.18
N TYR A 260 -1.48 16.51 15.24
CA TYR A 260 -2.32 16.60 14.04
C TYR A 260 -1.97 17.85 13.21
N ARG A 261 -1.89 19.02 13.84
CA ARG A 261 -1.53 20.27 13.15
C ARG A 261 -0.11 20.22 12.59
N GLU A 262 0.86 19.78 13.38
CA GLU A 262 2.26 19.71 12.97
C GLU A 262 2.48 18.76 11.79
N VAL A 263 1.94 17.53 11.88
CA VAL A 263 2.22 16.47 10.90
C VAL A 263 1.55 16.77 9.56
N TYR A 264 0.30 17.19 9.55
CA TYR A 264 -0.48 17.30 8.31
C TYR A 264 -0.58 18.72 7.77
N TRP A 265 -0.39 19.74 8.61
CA TRP A 265 -0.57 21.16 8.25
C TRP A 265 0.69 22.00 8.48
N GLY A 266 1.78 21.40 8.99
CA GLY A 266 3.02 22.12 9.31
C GLY A 266 3.91 22.41 8.08
N LYS A 267 3.77 21.64 6.99
CA LYS A 267 4.65 21.80 5.80
C LYS A 267 4.30 23.03 4.97
N TRP A 268 3.01 23.25 4.73
CA TRP A 268 2.51 24.40 3.98
C TRP A 268 1.26 24.96 4.64
N LYS A 269 1.11 26.29 4.57
CA LYS A 269 -0.05 26.97 5.11
C LYS A 269 -1.32 26.54 4.36
N ASN A 270 -2.33 26.10 5.10
CA ASN A 270 -3.66 25.73 4.60
C ASN A 270 -3.68 24.60 3.55
N MET A 271 -2.66 23.74 3.51
CA MET A 271 -2.67 22.56 2.64
C MET A 271 -2.34 21.33 3.45
N TYR A 272 -3.14 20.28 3.25
CA TYR A 272 -2.89 18.98 3.87
C TYR A 272 -1.74 18.29 3.13
N PHE A 273 -0.73 17.87 3.89
CA PHE A 273 0.39 17.11 3.39
C PHE A 273 0.23 15.61 3.74
N PRO A 274 -0.08 14.74 2.76
CA PRO A 274 -0.17 13.30 2.98
C PRO A 274 1.17 12.66 3.32
N GLY A 275 2.29 13.30 2.98
CA GLY A 275 3.62 12.71 3.13
C GLY A 275 4.06 11.81 1.97
N ASP A 276 3.40 11.90 0.81
CA ASP A 276 3.71 11.12 -0.40
C ASP A 276 4.30 12.01 -1.51
N GLY A 277 5.25 11.44 -2.24
CA GLY A 277 5.77 11.99 -3.49
C GLY A 277 5.00 11.43 -4.67
N ALA A 278 4.77 12.24 -5.69
CA ALA A 278 4.06 11.82 -6.88
C ALA A 278 4.61 12.53 -8.12
N LYS A 279 4.32 11.97 -9.29
CA LYS A 279 4.61 12.56 -10.60
C LYS A 279 3.30 12.77 -11.35
N ARG A 280 3.17 13.92 -12.02
CA ARG A 280 2.07 14.23 -12.94
C ARG A 280 2.60 14.20 -14.36
N ASP A 281 2.00 13.39 -15.22
CA ASP A 281 2.36 13.36 -16.64
C ASP A 281 1.61 14.42 -17.46
N THR A 282 1.88 14.46 -18.76
CA THR A 282 1.29 15.46 -19.68
C THR A 282 -0.21 15.30 -19.86
N ASP A 283 -0.76 14.12 -19.58
CA ASP A 283 -2.20 13.87 -19.63
C ASP A 283 -2.88 14.16 -18.28
N GLY A 284 -2.11 14.67 -17.31
CA GLY A 284 -2.57 15.01 -15.97
C GLY A 284 -2.61 13.82 -15.02
N TYR A 285 -2.07 12.65 -15.40
CA TYR A 285 -2.17 11.45 -14.58
C TYR A 285 -1.14 11.44 -13.48
N PHE A 286 -1.57 11.05 -12.29
CA PHE A 286 -0.77 10.91 -11.09
C PHE A 286 -0.14 9.53 -11.02
N TRP A 287 1.13 9.51 -10.65
CA TRP A 287 1.93 8.33 -10.38
C TRP A 287 2.49 8.49 -8.97
N ILE A 288 2.07 7.63 -8.05
CA ILE A 288 2.51 7.72 -6.65
C ILE A 288 3.87 7.04 -6.53
N LEU A 289 4.87 7.82 -6.14
CA LEU A 289 6.27 7.36 -6.05
C LEU A 289 6.58 6.71 -4.69
N GLY A 290 5.70 6.90 -3.71
CA GLY A 290 5.85 6.41 -2.33
C GLY A 290 5.98 7.53 -1.31
N ARG A 291 6.30 7.17 -0.07
CA ARG A 291 6.50 8.13 1.03
C ARG A 291 7.63 9.08 0.68
N VAL A 292 7.49 10.36 1.01
CA VAL A 292 8.54 11.37 0.84
C VAL A 292 9.80 11.02 1.63
N ASP A 293 9.63 10.39 2.79
CA ASP A 293 10.74 9.87 3.60
C ASP A 293 11.50 8.74 2.87
N ASP A 294 10.84 8.08 1.92
CA ASP A 294 11.37 7.05 1.02
C ASP A 294 11.67 7.60 -0.39
N VAL A 295 11.53 8.92 -0.65
CA VAL A 295 11.96 9.59 -1.90
C VAL A 295 13.31 10.23 -1.67
N LEU A 296 14.30 9.79 -2.44
CA LEU A 296 15.70 10.16 -2.25
C LEU A 296 16.04 11.39 -3.08
N ASN A 297 16.90 12.26 -2.54
CA ASN A 297 17.46 13.40 -3.23
C ASN A 297 18.92 13.10 -3.61
N VAL A 298 19.13 12.68 -4.85
CA VAL A 298 20.45 12.31 -5.38
C VAL A 298 20.90 13.43 -6.33
N ALA A 299 21.90 14.20 -5.90
CA ALA A 299 22.43 15.35 -6.64
C ALA A 299 21.33 16.33 -7.11
N GLY A 300 20.38 16.66 -6.23
CA GLY A 300 19.27 17.58 -6.52
C GLY A 300 18.06 16.94 -7.20
N HIS A 301 18.14 15.66 -7.60
CA HIS A 301 17.06 14.95 -8.29
C HIS A 301 16.25 14.09 -7.32
N ARG A 302 14.93 14.19 -7.42
CA ARG A 302 13.98 13.42 -6.59
C ARG A 302 13.72 12.08 -7.25
N ILE A 303 14.25 11.02 -6.65
CA ILE A 303 14.17 9.66 -7.15
C ILE A 303 13.32 8.84 -6.19
N GLY A 304 12.22 8.27 -6.69
CA GLY A 304 11.41 7.34 -5.92
C GLY A 304 12.17 6.01 -5.77
N THR A 305 12.31 5.52 -4.54
CA THR A 305 12.89 4.19 -4.29
C THR A 305 12.18 3.11 -5.09
N MET A 306 10.84 3.18 -5.17
CA MET A 306 10.01 2.25 -5.94
C MET A 306 10.31 2.23 -7.44
N GLU A 307 10.71 3.36 -8.03
CA GLU A 307 11.05 3.42 -9.46
C GLU A 307 12.32 2.60 -9.73
N VAL A 308 13.33 2.78 -8.86
CA VAL A 308 14.60 2.04 -8.89
C VAL A 308 14.37 0.56 -8.60
N GLU A 309 13.56 0.24 -7.58
CA GLU A 309 13.17 -1.13 -7.25
C GLU A 309 12.47 -1.82 -8.44
N SER A 310 11.54 -1.12 -9.10
CA SER A 310 10.83 -1.65 -10.27
C SER A 310 11.77 -1.90 -11.45
N ALA A 311 12.72 -1.00 -11.70
CA ALA A 311 13.73 -1.20 -12.74
C ALA A 311 14.64 -2.39 -12.43
N LEU A 312 14.99 -2.63 -11.16
CA LEU A 312 15.76 -3.80 -10.75
C LEU A 312 14.96 -5.10 -10.93
N VAL A 313 13.69 -5.13 -10.50
CA VAL A 313 12.82 -6.32 -10.60
C VAL A 313 12.51 -6.70 -12.05
N ASP A 314 12.44 -5.72 -12.96
CA ASP A 314 12.31 -5.96 -14.41
C ASP A 314 13.48 -6.77 -15.00
N HIS A 315 14.62 -6.86 -14.31
CA HIS A 315 15.74 -7.70 -14.73
C HIS A 315 15.49 -9.18 -14.46
N SER A 316 15.70 -10.04 -15.47
CA SER A 316 15.37 -11.48 -15.41
C SER A 316 15.99 -12.26 -14.23
N ALA A 317 17.10 -11.78 -13.67
CA ALA A 317 17.79 -12.40 -12.54
C ALA A 317 17.23 -12.01 -11.16
N VAL A 318 16.44 -10.94 -11.06
CA VAL A 318 16.00 -10.35 -9.79
C VAL A 318 14.62 -10.88 -9.40
N ALA A 319 14.46 -11.31 -8.16
CA ALA A 319 13.18 -11.72 -7.60
C ALA A 319 12.50 -10.57 -6.84
N GLU A 320 13.25 -9.88 -5.99
CA GLU A 320 12.79 -8.74 -5.20
C GLU A 320 13.93 -7.74 -5.03
N ALA A 321 13.60 -6.46 -4.89
CA ALA A 321 14.56 -5.41 -4.61
C ALA A 321 13.98 -4.42 -3.59
N ALA A 322 14.84 -3.87 -2.74
CA ALA A 322 14.54 -2.75 -1.87
C ALA A 322 15.65 -1.70 -1.98
N VAL A 323 15.29 -0.44 -2.15
CA VAL A 323 16.25 0.65 -2.32
C VAL A 323 16.10 1.63 -1.16
N VAL A 324 17.22 2.06 -0.62
CA VAL A 324 17.29 3.08 0.42
C VAL A 324 18.36 4.10 0.07
N GLY A 325 18.25 5.29 0.65
CA GLY A 325 19.27 6.33 0.54
C GLY A 325 20.20 6.28 1.72
N ARG A 326 21.50 6.38 1.44
CA ARG A 326 22.54 6.63 2.46
C ARG A 326 23.18 7.99 2.22
N ALA A 327 23.79 8.57 3.25
CA ALA A 327 24.52 9.82 3.13
C ALA A 327 25.70 9.69 2.15
N HIS A 328 25.92 10.73 1.34
CA HIS A 328 27.04 10.78 0.40
C HIS A 328 27.55 12.21 0.25
N ASP A 329 28.84 12.44 0.46
CA ASP A 329 29.44 13.78 0.55
C ASP A 329 29.22 14.65 -0.69
N LEU A 330 29.31 14.06 -1.89
CA LEU A 330 29.13 14.79 -3.15
C LEU A 330 27.67 14.88 -3.64
N LYS A 331 26.88 13.80 -3.49
CA LYS A 331 25.52 13.71 -4.05
C LYS A 331 24.44 14.14 -3.05
N GLY A 332 24.78 14.37 -1.79
CA GLY A 332 23.84 14.46 -0.67
C GLY A 332 23.37 13.06 -0.25
N GLN A 333 22.71 12.33 -1.16
CA GLN A 333 22.35 10.93 -0.96
C GLN A 333 22.84 10.04 -2.10
N ALA A 334 23.23 8.81 -1.76
CA ALA A 334 23.55 7.73 -2.69
C ALA A 334 22.51 6.61 -2.58
N LEU A 335 22.32 5.87 -3.67
CA LEU A 335 21.35 4.78 -3.77
C LEU A 335 22.01 3.46 -3.36
N ALA A 336 21.53 2.86 -2.27
CA ALA A 336 21.90 1.51 -1.86
C ALA A 336 20.72 0.56 -2.13
N ALA A 337 20.94 -0.43 -2.99
CA ALA A 337 19.95 -1.44 -3.34
C ALA A 337 20.26 -2.78 -2.68
N PHE A 338 19.25 -3.41 -2.11
CA PHE A 338 19.28 -4.76 -1.57
C PHE A 338 18.46 -5.64 -2.50
N VAL A 339 19.09 -6.65 -3.08
CA VAL A 339 18.55 -7.43 -4.20
C VAL A 339 18.54 -8.91 -3.83
N THR A 340 17.35 -9.51 -3.89
CA THR A 340 17.18 -10.96 -3.81
C THR A 340 17.07 -11.51 -5.23
N LEU A 341 17.94 -12.47 -5.56
CA LEU A 341 17.98 -13.09 -6.89
C LEU A 341 16.99 -14.26 -6.99
N LYS A 342 16.56 -14.57 -8.21
CA LYS A 342 15.78 -15.78 -8.49
C LYS A 342 16.62 -17.03 -8.23
N GLU A 343 15.95 -18.12 -7.89
CA GLU A 343 16.58 -19.41 -7.60
C GLU A 343 17.52 -19.86 -8.75
N GLY A 344 18.68 -20.39 -8.40
CA GLY A 344 19.71 -20.80 -9.36
C GLY A 344 20.60 -19.68 -9.90
N ARG A 345 20.39 -18.42 -9.50
CA ARG A 345 21.28 -17.30 -9.81
C ARG A 345 22.22 -17.01 -8.63
N GLN A 346 23.46 -16.65 -8.92
CA GLN A 346 24.44 -16.23 -7.92
C GLN A 346 24.82 -14.76 -8.12
N GLY A 347 25.00 -14.04 -7.01
CA GLY A 347 25.49 -12.67 -7.03
C GLY A 347 26.97 -12.63 -7.39
N THR A 348 27.30 -12.05 -8.55
CA THR A 348 28.67 -11.82 -9.00
C THR A 348 28.88 -10.34 -9.27
N ASP A 349 30.13 -9.87 -9.30
CA ASP A 349 30.42 -8.46 -9.62
C ASP A 349 29.99 -8.08 -11.03
N ALA A 350 30.06 -9.03 -11.97
CA ALA A 350 29.53 -8.85 -13.32
C ALA A 350 28.01 -8.61 -13.32
N LEU A 351 27.26 -9.42 -12.58
CA LEU A 351 25.81 -9.23 -12.43
C LEU A 351 25.48 -7.93 -11.69
N ARG A 352 26.32 -7.54 -10.73
CA ARG A 352 26.18 -6.27 -10.00
C ARG A 352 26.22 -5.08 -10.96
N GLU A 353 27.25 -5.00 -11.80
CA GLU A 353 27.37 -3.92 -12.79
C GLU A 353 26.31 -4.01 -13.90
N GLU A 354 25.93 -5.22 -14.31
CA GLU A 354 24.81 -5.44 -15.23
C GLU A 354 23.52 -4.80 -14.68
N LEU A 355 23.16 -5.09 -13.42
CA LEU A 355 21.98 -4.52 -12.77
C LEU A 355 22.05 -3.00 -12.64
N LYS A 356 23.19 -2.44 -12.24
CA LYS A 356 23.34 -0.98 -12.16
C LYS A 356 23.15 -0.32 -13.53
N ASN A 357 23.70 -0.92 -14.58
CA ASN A 357 23.56 -0.41 -15.94
C ASN A 357 22.14 -0.58 -16.49
N HIS A 358 21.45 -1.64 -16.11
CA HIS A 358 20.03 -1.86 -16.44
C HIS A 358 19.14 -0.74 -15.87
N VAL A 359 19.32 -0.39 -14.60
CA VAL A 359 18.61 0.75 -13.98
C VAL A 359 18.95 2.06 -14.68
N SER A 360 20.24 2.30 -14.94
CA SER A 360 20.70 3.50 -15.67
C SER A 360 20.04 3.63 -17.05
N LYS A 361 19.84 2.52 -17.76
CA LYS A 361 19.17 2.48 -19.07
C LYS A 361 17.66 2.72 -18.97
N LYS A 362 17.00 2.22 -17.92
CA LYS A 362 15.54 2.30 -17.74
C LYS A 362 15.07 3.67 -17.23
N ILE A 363 15.80 4.24 -16.27
CA ILE A 363 15.40 5.47 -15.58
C ILE A 363 16.31 6.64 -15.97
N GLY A 364 17.62 6.39 -16.04
CA GLY A 364 18.64 7.39 -16.34
C GLY A 364 19.86 7.25 -15.44
N ALA A 365 20.98 7.83 -15.86
CA ALA A 365 22.27 7.70 -15.18
C ALA A 365 22.26 8.15 -13.70
N LEU A 366 21.39 9.10 -13.36
CA LEU A 366 21.25 9.63 -11.99
C LEU A 366 20.55 8.64 -11.03
N ALA A 367 19.80 7.68 -11.56
CA ALA A 367 19.15 6.63 -10.78
C ALA A 367 20.00 5.34 -10.70
N LYS A 368 21.23 5.36 -11.25
CA LYS A 368 22.16 4.22 -11.16
C LYS A 368 22.48 3.96 -9.67
N PRO A 369 22.19 2.77 -9.13
CA PRO A 369 22.55 2.43 -7.76
C PRO A 369 24.06 2.54 -7.55
N ASP A 370 24.46 3.19 -6.46
CA ASP A 370 25.86 3.25 -6.04
C ASP A 370 26.29 1.87 -5.54
N ASP A 371 25.43 1.27 -4.71
CA ASP A 371 25.65 -0.05 -4.11
C ASP A 371 24.52 -1.00 -4.47
N ILE A 372 24.87 -2.26 -4.73
CA ILE A 372 23.93 -3.38 -4.85
C ILE A 372 24.44 -4.51 -3.97
N LEU A 373 23.65 -4.88 -2.97
CA LEU A 373 23.92 -6.00 -2.07
C LEU A 373 23.00 -7.16 -2.41
N PHE A 374 23.59 -8.33 -2.63
CA PHE A 374 22.81 -9.55 -2.85
C PHE A 374 22.46 -10.19 -1.51
N SER A 375 21.16 -10.38 -1.26
CA SER A 375 20.65 -11.01 -0.04
C SER A 375 19.76 -12.20 -0.36
N ALA A 376 19.74 -13.18 0.56
CA ALA A 376 18.85 -14.34 0.42
C ALA A 376 17.37 -13.96 0.61
N ASP A 377 17.09 -12.95 1.43
CA ASP A 377 15.76 -12.38 1.63
C ASP A 377 15.90 -10.92 2.11
N LEU A 378 14.79 -10.19 2.15
CA LEU A 378 14.67 -8.84 2.67
C LEU A 378 13.95 -8.84 4.02
N PRO A 379 14.29 -7.93 4.95
CA PRO A 379 13.63 -7.87 6.25
C PRO A 379 12.18 -7.46 6.09
N LYS A 380 11.26 -8.38 6.37
CA LYS A 380 9.80 -8.19 6.22
C LYS A 380 9.09 -8.35 7.56
N THR A 381 8.00 -7.61 7.73
CA THR A 381 7.03 -7.88 8.79
C THR A 381 6.34 -9.21 8.54
N ARG A 382 5.62 -9.74 9.55
CA ARG A 382 4.76 -10.92 9.36
C ARG A 382 3.66 -10.73 8.30
N SER A 383 3.33 -9.48 7.96
CA SER A 383 2.40 -9.12 6.87
C SER A 383 3.09 -8.96 5.50
N GLY A 384 4.38 -9.25 5.39
CA GLY A 384 5.14 -9.18 4.14
C GLY A 384 5.67 -7.79 3.77
N LYS A 385 5.44 -6.77 4.59
CA LYS A 385 5.92 -5.40 4.33
C LYS A 385 7.43 -5.31 4.58
N ILE A 386 8.18 -4.83 3.58
CA ILE A 386 9.63 -4.61 3.70
C ILE A 386 9.92 -3.48 4.70
N MET A 387 10.79 -3.74 5.66
CA MET A 387 11.21 -2.80 6.71
C MET A 387 12.41 -1.94 6.25
N ARG A 388 12.16 -1.02 5.32
CA ARG A 388 13.20 -0.12 4.72
C ARG A 388 14.01 0.67 5.74
N ARG A 389 13.43 1.03 6.89
CA ARG A 389 14.15 1.69 7.98
C ARG A 389 15.39 0.90 8.42
N LEU A 390 15.28 -0.43 8.56
CA LEU A 390 16.40 -1.28 8.98
C LEU A 390 17.45 -1.39 7.88
N LEU A 391 17.03 -1.47 6.62
CA LEU A 391 17.94 -1.44 5.47
C LEU A 391 18.71 -0.12 5.40
N LYS A 392 18.06 1.00 5.72
CA LYS A 392 18.70 2.32 5.81
C LYS A 392 19.68 2.38 6.97
N ASP A 393 19.33 1.84 8.13
CA ASP A 393 20.25 1.76 9.28
C ASP A 393 21.50 0.95 8.93
N ILE A 394 21.36 -0.16 8.21
CA ILE A 394 22.49 -0.95 7.69
C ILE A 394 23.33 -0.13 6.71
N ALA A 395 22.70 0.52 5.73
CA ALA A 395 23.40 1.30 4.71
C ALA A 395 24.09 2.58 5.25
N GLU A 396 23.70 3.03 6.44
CA GLU A 396 24.31 4.17 7.14
C GLU A 396 25.22 3.74 8.30
N GLY A 397 25.45 2.43 8.51
CA GLY A 397 26.27 1.91 9.60
C GLY A 397 25.74 2.22 11.01
N ARG A 398 24.42 2.41 11.16
CA ARG A 398 23.77 2.78 12.43
C ARG A 398 23.35 1.56 13.24
N ALA A 399 23.21 1.76 14.55
CA ALA A 399 22.63 0.75 15.44
C ALA A 399 21.19 0.43 15.02
N LEU A 400 20.88 -0.85 14.88
CA LEU A 400 19.55 -1.33 14.49
C LEU A 400 18.53 -0.99 15.59
N GLY A 401 17.40 -0.39 15.20
CA GLY A 401 16.27 -0.17 16.11
C GLY A 401 15.46 -1.45 16.38
N ASP A 402 14.21 -1.28 16.84
CA ASP A 402 13.32 -2.42 17.16
C ASP A 402 13.12 -3.39 15.97
N THR A 403 13.36 -4.68 16.24
CA THR A 403 13.30 -5.83 15.31
C THR A 403 12.21 -6.85 15.68
N THR A 404 11.43 -6.60 16.74
CA THR A 404 10.45 -7.57 17.30
C THR A 404 9.32 -7.95 16.36
N THR A 405 9.06 -7.15 15.33
CA THR A 405 7.97 -7.34 14.35
C THR A 405 8.41 -8.07 13.07
N LEU A 406 9.69 -8.42 12.95
CA LEU A 406 10.22 -9.15 11.79
C LEU A 406 9.71 -10.59 11.74
N ALA A 407 9.50 -11.09 10.52
CA ALA A 407 9.26 -12.51 10.28
C ALA A 407 10.51 -13.35 10.59
N ASP A 408 11.69 -12.88 10.16
CA ASP A 408 12.99 -13.50 10.45
C ASP A 408 14.04 -12.43 10.84
N PRO A 409 14.37 -12.30 12.14
CA PRO A 409 15.41 -11.38 12.60
C PRO A 409 16.83 -11.72 12.09
N ALA A 410 17.11 -12.98 11.71
CA ALA A 410 18.44 -13.40 11.27
C ALA A 410 18.86 -12.77 9.94
N VAL A 411 17.89 -12.39 9.11
CA VAL A 411 18.12 -11.69 7.83
C VAL A 411 18.87 -10.37 8.05
N VAL A 412 18.51 -9.62 9.09
CA VAL A 412 19.09 -8.31 9.38
C VAL A 412 20.56 -8.41 9.82
N ALA A 413 20.87 -9.41 10.65
CA ALA A 413 22.25 -9.64 11.11
C ALA A 413 23.18 -9.99 9.92
N LYS A 414 22.76 -10.90 9.04
CA LYS A 414 23.53 -11.26 7.84
C LYS A 414 23.75 -10.07 6.91
N LEU A 415 22.71 -9.26 6.69
CA LEU A 415 22.80 -8.07 5.84
C LEU A 415 23.79 -7.04 6.39
N ARG A 416 23.84 -6.85 7.72
CA ARG A 416 24.82 -5.96 8.36
C ARG A 416 26.24 -6.47 8.14
N ASP A 417 26.51 -7.73 8.46
CA ASP A 417 27.85 -8.30 8.34
C ASP A 417 28.36 -8.25 6.87
N GLN A 418 27.47 -8.45 5.89
CA GLN A 418 27.78 -8.29 4.47
C GLN A 418 28.08 -6.83 4.08
N TYR A 419 27.32 -5.87 4.61
CA TYR A 419 27.51 -4.46 4.30
C TYR A 419 28.84 -3.93 4.87
N GLU A 420 29.16 -4.26 6.13
CA GLU A 420 30.43 -3.89 6.76
C GLU A 420 31.65 -4.43 5.98
N SER A 421 31.54 -5.64 5.40
CA SER A 421 32.60 -6.23 4.57
C SER A 421 32.81 -5.57 3.19
N LEU A 422 31.89 -4.71 2.75
CA LEU A 422 32.02 -3.95 1.50
C LEU A 422 32.66 -2.57 1.70
N GLU A 423 32.66 -2.05 2.94
CA GLU A 423 33.32 -0.79 3.30
C GLU A 423 34.77 -0.97 3.81
N THR A 424 35.19 -2.21 4.04
CA THR A 424 36.60 -2.58 4.34
C THR A 424 37.30 -3.11 3.08
#